data_AF-A0A1Y5DX47-F1
#
_entry.id   AF-A0A1Y5DX47-F1
#
_cell.length_a   1.000
_cell.length_b   1.000
_cell.length_c   1.000
_cell.angle_alpha   90.00
_cell.angle_beta   90.00
_cell.angle_gamma   90.00
#
_symmetry.space_group_name_H-M   'P 1'
#
loop_
_entity.id
_entity.type
_entity.pdbx_description
1 polymer ?
#
loop_
_entity_poly.entity_id
_entity_poly.type
_entity_poly.pdbx_seq_one_letter_code
_entity_poly.pdbx_strand_id
1 'polypeptide(L)' 'MSFEIDEEILQDFLVEAGEILELLSEQLVDLEQNPNDMGLLNAIFRGFHTVKGGAGFLQL' A
#
# COMPACT_ATOMS: atom_id res chain seq x y z
N MET A 1 0.69 -12.96 -25.03
CA MET A 1 1.06 -11.53 -25.17
C MET A 1 0.22 -10.61 -24.30
N SER A 2 -1.06 -10.26 -24.55
CA SER A 2 -1.76 -9.33 -23.63
C SER A 2 -2.02 -9.91 -22.23
N PHE A 3 -2.46 -11.17 -22.15
CA PHE A 3 -2.72 -11.86 -20.87
C PHE A 3 -1.47 -12.03 -19.99
N GLU A 4 -0.30 -12.24 -20.60
CA GLU A 4 0.96 -12.40 -19.83
C GLU A 4 1.41 -11.06 -19.23
N ILE A 5 1.17 -9.94 -19.94
CA ILE A 5 1.46 -8.60 -19.44
C ILE A 5 0.52 -8.25 -18.26
N ASP A 6 -0.76 -8.62 -18.34
CA ASP A 6 -1.71 -8.39 -17.25
C ASP A 6 -1.33 -9.19 -15.98
N GLU A 7 -0.79 -10.39 -16.13
CA GLU A 7 -0.33 -11.23 -15.01
C GLU A 7 0.98 -10.71 -14.39
N GLU A 8 1.92 -10.24 -15.20
CA GLU A 8 3.16 -9.60 -14.73
C GLU A 8 2.86 -8.33 -13.92
N ILE A 9 1.99 -7.44 -14.43
CA ILE A 9 1.58 -6.22 -13.73
C ILE A 9 0.85 -6.56 -12.42
N LEU A 10 0.01 -7.60 -12.42
CA LEU A 10 -0.66 -8.06 -11.19
C LEU A 10 0.36 -8.55 -10.15
N GLN A 11 1.37 -9.32 -10.58
CA GLN A 11 2.40 -9.81 -9.67
C GLN A 11 3.23 -8.67 -9.08
N ASP A 12 3.65 -7.70 -9.91
CA ASP A 12 4.37 -6.51 -9.44
C ASP A 12 3.55 -5.71 -8.42
N PHE A 13 2.25 -5.52 -8.70
CA PHE A 13 1.35 -4.85 -7.76
C PHE A 13 1.23 -5.61 -6.44
N LEU A 14 1.11 -6.94 -6.46
CA LEU A 14 0.97 -7.73 -5.24
C LEU A 14 2.24 -7.66 -4.38
N VAL A 15 3.42 -7.63 -5.01
CA VAL A 15 4.71 -7.45 -4.32
C VAL A 15 4.78 -6.06 -3.68
N GLU A 16 4.55 -5.00 -4.46
CA GLU A 16 4.59 -3.61 -3.96
C GLU A 16 3.54 -3.38 -2.86
N ALA A 17 2.32 -3.88 -3.03
CA ALA A 17 1.27 -3.78 -2.02
C ALA A 17 1.66 -4.51 -0.73
N GLY A 18 2.33 -5.66 -0.82
CA GLY A 18 2.88 -6.38 0.33
C GLY A 18 3.88 -5.53 1.11
N GLU A 19 4.87 -4.96 0.43
CA GLU A 19 5.89 -4.09 1.05
C GLU A 19 5.28 -2.85 1.70
N ILE A 20 4.29 -2.22 1.05
CA ILE A 20 3.57 -1.08 1.63
C ILE A 20 2.80 -1.51 2.89
N LEU A 21 2.14 -2.66 2.88
CA LEU A 21 1.38 -3.16 4.04
C LEU A 21 2.28 -3.54 5.22
N GLU A 22 3.47 -4.05 4.97
CA GLU A 22 4.48 -4.29 6.01
C GLU A 22 4.90 -2.97 6.67
N LEU A 23 5.26 -1.96 5.86
CA LEU A 23 5.60 -0.63 6.38
C LEU A 23 4.45 0.02 7.14
N LEU A 24 3.22 -0.09 6.63
CA LEU A 24 2.03 0.43 7.31
C LEU A 24 1.81 -0.22 8.67
N SER A 25 2.11 -1.52 8.80
CA SER A 25 1.97 -2.23 10.07
C SER A 25 2.94 -1.67 11.12
N GLU A 26 4.18 -1.40 10.75
CA GLU A 26 5.16 -0.75 11.65
C GLU A 26 4.72 0.68 12.03
N GLN A 27 4.31 1.47 11.03
CA GLN A 27 3.87 2.85 11.25
C GLN A 27 2.63 2.94 12.15
N LEU A 28 1.70 1.99 12.06
CA LEU A 28 0.53 1.93 12.92
C LEU A 28 0.91 1.67 14.38
N VAL A 29 1.89 0.78 14.63
CA VAL A 29 2.43 0.55 15.99
C VAL A 29 3.11 1.82 16.53
N ASP A 30 3.86 2.53 15.69
CA ASP A 30 4.48 3.80 16.08
C ASP A 30 3.44 4.89 16.38
N LEU A 31 2.32 4.89 15.65
CA LEU A 31 1.22 5.83 15.83
C LEU A 31 0.46 5.56 17.13
N GLU A 32 0.31 4.30 17.54
CA GLU A 32 -0.26 3.96 18.85
C GLU A 32 0.53 4.60 20.00
N GLN A 33 1.85 4.68 19.88
CA GLN A 33 2.72 5.33 20.86
C GLN A 33 2.68 6.86 20.75
N ASN A 34 2.45 7.38 19.54
CA ASN A 34 2.47 8.82 19.24
C ASN A 34 1.18 9.28 18.51
N PRO A 35 0.00 9.20 19.15
CA PRO A 35 -1.29 9.36 18.46
C PRO A 35 -1.55 10.77 17.89
N ASN A 36 -0.77 11.76 18.32
CA ASN A 36 -0.87 13.14 17.83
C ASN A 36 0.16 13.46 16.73
N ASP A 37 0.95 12.48 16.30
CA ASP A 37 1.87 12.64 15.17
C ASP A 37 1.08 12.67 13.85
N MET A 38 0.67 13.88 13.47
CA MET A 38 -0.03 14.12 12.21
C MET A 38 0.84 13.80 10.98
N GLY A 39 2.17 13.84 11.11
CA GLY A 39 3.09 13.48 10.03
C GLY A 39 2.99 11.99 9.72
N LEU A 40 3.05 11.17 10.78
CA LEU A 40 2.91 9.72 10.72
C LEU A 40 1.52 9.30 10.24
N LEU A 41 0.46 9.90 10.79
CA LEU A 41 -0.91 9.64 10.33
C LEU A 41 -1.09 9.93 8.84
N ASN A 42 -0.52 11.03 8.34
CA ASN A 42 -0.57 11.37 6.93
C ASN A 42 0.25 10.40 6.06
N ALA A 43 1.37 9.86 6.58
CA ALA A 43 2.14 8.84 5.88
C ALA A 43 1.33 7.54 5.73
N ILE A 44 0.71 7.08 6.81
CA ILE A 44 -0.17 5.90 6.84
C ILE A 44 -1.33 6.07 5.84
N PHE A 45 -2.00 7.22 5.86
CA PHE A 45 -3.07 7.53 4.91
C PHE A 45 -2.62 7.41 3.46
N ARG A 46 -1.43 7.94 3.13
CA ARG A 46 -0.88 7.84 1.77
C ARG A 46 -0.57 6.41 1.37
N GLY A 47 -0.02 5.59 2.27
CA GLY A 47 0.24 4.17 1.97
C GLY A 47 -1.05 3.42 1.60
N PHE A 48 -2.11 3.55 2.39
CA PHE A 48 -3.41 2.98 2.05
C PHE A 48 -3.98 3.55 0.73
N HIS A 49 -3.79 4.85 0.48
CA HIS A 49 -4.25 5.47 -0.76
C HIS A 49 -3.56 4.89 -1.99
N THR A 50 -2.25 4.60 -1.92
CA THR A 50 -1.48 3.98 -3.00
C THR A 50 -1.99 2.57 -3.29
N VAL A 51 -2.14 1.71 -2.27
CA VAL A 51 -2.64 0.35 -2.45
C VAL A 51 -4.05 0.35 -3.06
N LYS A 52 -4.95 1.19 -2.55
CA LYS A 52 -6.30 1.37 -3.11
C LYS A 52 -6.25 1.81 -4.58
N GLY A 53 -5.36 2.73 -4.93
CA GLY A 53 -5.18 3.21 -6.30
C GLY A 53 -4.73 2.10 -7.25
N GLY A 54 -3.74 1.30 -6.85
CA GLY A 54 -3.25 0.15 -7.63
C GLY A 54 -4.31 -0.93 -7.81
N ALA A 55 -5.04 -1.28 -6.74
CA ALA A 55 -6.15 -2.23 -6.82
C ALA A 55 -7.26 -1.75 -7.78
N GLY A 56 -7.62 -0.47 -7.71
CA GLY A 56 -8.61 0.13 -8.62
C GLY A 56 -8.16 0.16 -10.08
N PHE A 57 -6.86 0.35 -10.34
CA PHE A 57 -6.29 0.25 -11.69
C PHE A 57 -6.41 -1.17 -12.26
N LEU A 58 -6.19 -2.19 -11.42
CA LEU A 58 -6.30 -3.60 -11.77
C LEU A 58 -7.73 -4.18 -11.70
N GLN A 59 -8.71 -3.38 -11.31
CA GLN A 59 -10.12 -3.77 -11.16
C GLN A 59 -10.31 -4.96 -10.19
N LEU A 60 -9.52 -4.99 -9.10
CA LEU A 60 -9.60 -5.97 -8.00
C LEU A 60 -10.69 -5.63 -6.97
#